data_AF-A0A947G958-F1
#
_entry.id   AF-A0A947G958-F1
#
_cell.length_a   1.000
_cell.length_b   1.000
_cell.length_c   1.000
_cell.angle_alpha   90.00
_cell.angle_beta   90.00
_cell.angle_gamma   90.00
#
_symmetry.space_group_name_H-M   'P 1'
#
loop_
_entity.id
_entity.type
_entity.pdbx_description
1 polymer ?
#
loop_
_entity_poly.entity_id
_entity_poly.type
_entity_poly.pdbx_seq_one_letter_code
_entity_poly.pdbx_strand_id
1 'polypeptide(L)'
;MKTKSLIRKIEHFLSKKKRKQLKKYDSLLKVLRKLKKKEASLQAKLDKQTDKDHRKELKHKLEVIALQRKKGLLLKKKLEKARNGD
;
A
#
# COMPACT_ATOMS: atom_id res chain seq x y z
N MET A 1 -6.88 -41.82 -14.29
CA MET A 1 -6.80 -40.46 -14.88
C MET A 1 -7.36 -39.31 -14.00
N LYS A 2 -7.73 -39.54 -12.73
CA LYS A 2 -8.27 -38.47 -11.86
C LYS A 2 -7.17 -37.59 -11.22
N THR A 3 -6.01 -38.16 -10.90
CA THR A 3 -4.89 -37.49 -10.21
C THR A 3 -4.27 -36.34 -11.00
N LYS A 4 -4.00 -36.53 -12.31
CA LYS A 4 -3.44 -35.49 -13.19
C LYS A 4 -4.37 -34.27 -13.29
N SER A 5 -5.69 -34.49 -13.29
CA SER A 5 -6.69 -33.40 -13.33
C SER A 5 -6.74 -32.61 -12.01
N LEU A 6 -6.50 -33.27 -10.88
CA LEU A 6 -6.49 -32.66 -9.56
C LEU A 6 -5.24 -31.79 -9.35
N ILE A 7 -4.07 -32.29 -9.80
CA ILE A 7 -2.81 -31.53 -9.80
C ILE A 7 -2.97 -30.23 -10.62
N ARG A 8 -3.51 -30.32 -11.85
CA ARG A 8 -3.76 -29.13 -12.69
C ARG A 8 -4.70 -28.12 -12.02
N LYS A 9 -5.73 -28.58 -11.30
CA LYS A 9 -6.61 -27.69 -10.53
C LYS A 9 -5.85 -26.99 -9.41
N ILE A 10 -5.02 -27.71 -8.66
CA ILE A 10 -4.18 -27.13 -7.59
C ILE A 10 -3.21 -26.09 -8.15
N GLU A 11 -2.50 -26.39 -9.23
CA GLU A 11 -1.62 -25.45 -9.94
C GLU A 11 -2.38 -24.19 -10.39
N HIS A 12 -3.59 -24.37 -10.92
CA HIS A 12 -4.45 -23.26 -11.31
C HIS A 12 -4.87 -22.41 -10.09
N PHE A 13 -5.25 -23.03 -8.97
CA PHE A 13 -5.60 -22.31 -7.75
C PHE A 13 -4.42 -21.54 -7.16
N LEU A 14 -3.23 -22.17 -7.09
CA LEU A 14 -2.00 -21.55 -6.61
C LEU A 14 -1.60 -20.36 -7.50
N SER A 15 -1.67 -20.53 -8.83
CA SER A 15 -1.37 -19.45 -9.77
C SER A 15 -2.38 -18.30 -9.68
N LYS A 16 -3.69 -18.58 -9.50
CA LYS A 16 -4.73 -17.56 -9.27
C LYS A 16 -4.50 -16.80 -7.97
N LYS A 17 -4.12 -17.49 -6.89
CA LYS A 17 -3.76 -16.87 -5.61
C LYS A 17 -2.54 -15.95 -5.76
N LYS A 18 -1.49 -16.41 -6.44
CA LYS A 18 -0.28 -15.61 -6.74
C LYS A 18 -0.60 -14.36 -7.55
N ARG A 19 -1.40 -14.47 -8.62
CA ARG A 19 -1.84 -13.32 -9.43
C ARG A 19 -2.64 -12.31 -8.61
N LYS A 20 -3.54 -12.76 -7.74
CA LYS A 20 -4.29 -11.85 -6.84
C LYS A 20 -3.37 -11.12 -5.87
N GLN A 21 -2.36 -11.80 -5.33
CA GLN A 21 -1.37 -11.19 -4.42
C GLN A 21 -0.54 -10.12 -5.14
N LEU A 22 -0.07 -10.39 -6.36
CA LEU A 22 0.64 -9.40 -7.19
C LEU A 22 -0.22 -8.17 -7.48
N LYS A 23 -1.49 -8.37 -7.91
CA LYS A 23 -2.42 -7.25 -8.14
C LYS A 23 -2.63 -6.39 -6.88
N LYS A 24 -2.76 -7.02 -5.71
CA LYS A 24 -2.87 -6.30 -4.42
C LYS A 24 -1.61 -5.50 -4.11
N TYR A 25 -0.43 -6.10 -4.33
CA TYR A 25 0.86 -5.45 -4.13
C TYR A 25 1.04 -4.23 -5.05
N ASP A 26 0.77 -4.37 -6.35
CA ASP A 26 0.88 -3.27 -7.31
C ASP A 26 -0.08 -2.13 -7.00
N SER A 27 -1.31 -2.47 -6.59
CA SER A 27 -2.31 -1.50 -6.16
C SER A 27 -1.85 -0.75 -4.91
N LEU A 28 -1.27 -1.44 -3.94
CA LEU A 28 -0.70 -0.84 -2.74
C LEU A 28 0.47 0.11 -3.08
N LEU A 29 1.35 -0.26 -4.01
CA LEU A 29 2.44 0.62 -4.45
C LEU A 29 1.90 1.91 -5.09
N LYS A 30 0.85 1.82 -5.91
CA LYS A 30 0.18 2.99 -6.50
C LYS A 30 -0.38 3.92 -5.42
N VAL A 31 -1.05 3.36 -4.40
CA VAL A 31 -1.58 4.13 -3.27
C VAL A 31 -0.45 4.79 -2.46
N LEU A 32 0.61 4.05 -2.13
CA LEU A 32 1.76 4.57 -1.39
C LEU A 32 2.46 5.72 -2.13
N ARG A 33 2.61 5.62 -3.45
CA ARG A 33 3.14 6.72 -4.29
C ARG A 33 2.25 7.96 -4.23
N LYS A 34 0.92 7.79 -4.28
CA LYS A 34 -0.04 8.90 -4.15
C LYS A 34 0.05 9.55 -2.76
N LEU A 35 0.11 8.74 -1.71
CA LEU A 35 0.27 9.24 -0.34
C LEU A 35 1.58 10.02 -0.17
N LYS A 36 2.70 9.52 -0.71
CA LYS A 36 3.99 10.24 -0.71
C LYS A 36 3.89 11.61 -1.37
N LYS A 37 3.27 11.70 -2.54
CA LYS A 37 3.09 12.98 -3.25
C LYS A 37 2.19 13.94 -2.46
N LYS A 38 1.11 13.41 -1.86
CA LYS A 38 0.17 14.23 -1.07
C LYS A 38 0.81 14.76 0.21
N GLU A 39 1.60 13.93 0.89
CA GLU A 39 2.40 14.31 2.06
C GLU A 39 3.37 15.45 1.73
N ALA A 40 4.16 15.31 0.66
CA ALA A 40 5.07 16.35 0.21
C ALA A 40 4.36 17.66 -0.17
N SER A 41 3.21 17.56 -0.86
CA SER A 41 2.40 18.74 -1.22
C SER A 41 1.83 19.44 0.01
N LEU A 42 1.36 18.71 1.01
CA LEU A 42 0.85 19.29 2.24
C LEU A 42 1.94 19.91 3.11
N GLN A 43 3.13 19.30 3.14
CA GLN A 43 4.29 19.89 3.80
C GLN A 43 4.66 21.22 3.15
N ALA A 44 4.80 21.25 1.82
CA ALA A 44 5.10 22.49 1.10
C ALA A 44 4.02 23.58 1.30
N LYS A 45 2.75 23.20 1.46
CA LYS A 45 1.67 24.14 1.82
C LYS A 45 1.79 24.64 3.26
N LEU A 46 2.11 23.74 4.20
CA LEU A 46 2.29 24.09 5.61
C LEU A 46 3.46 25.05 5.83
N ASP A 47 4.55 24.86 5.08
CA ASP A 47 5.75 25.70 5.17
C ASP A 47 5.48 27.15 4.73
N LYS A 48 4.57 27.34 3.78
CA LYS A 48 4.16 28.65 3.25
C LYS A 48 2.97 29.27 3.99
N GLN A 49 2.28 28.51 4.83
CA GLN A 49 1.06 28.99 5.50
C GLN A 49 1.42 29.79 6.75
N THR A 50 0.94 31.03 6.85
CA THR A 50 1.16 31.92 7.99
C THR A 50 -0.02 31.90 8.96
N ASP A 51 -1.21 31.60 8.46
CA ASP A 51 -2.42 31.55 9.27
C ASP A 51 -2.42 30.34 10.24
N LYS A 52 -2.62 30.61 11.53
CA LYS A 52 -2.49 29.59 12.59
C LYS A 52 -3.52 28.48 12.48
N ASP A 53 -4.76 28.81 12.12
CA ASP A 53 -5.85 27.84 12.05
C ASP A 53 -5.67 26.93 10.82
N HIS A 54 -5.37 27.52 9.67
CA HIS A 54 -5.03 26.74 8.47
C HIS A 54 -3.75 25.90 8.66
N ARG A 55 -2.74 26.39 9.38
CA ARG A 55 -1.57 25.56 9.74
C ARG A 55 -1.97 24.36 10.58
N LYS A 56 -2.86 24.54 11.56
CA LYS A 56 -3.34 23.44 12.42
C LYS A 56 -4.08 22.38 11.59
N GLU A 57 -4.93 22.80 10.67
CA GLU A 57 -5.59 21.86 9.75
C GLU A 57 -4.60 21.10 8.86
N LEU A 58 -3.63 21.81 8.29
CA LEU A 58 -2.62 21.21 7.41
C LEU A 58 -1.76 20.19 8.18
N LYS A 59 -1.38 20.49 9.43
CA LYS A 59 -0.69 19.55 10.32
C LYS A 59 -1.53 18.30 10.59
N HIS A 60 -2.81 18.47 10.91
CA HIS A 60 -3.69 17.32 11.13
C HIS A 60 -3.84 16.44 9.88
N LYS A 61 -4.03 17.07 8.70
CA LYS A 61 -4.09 16.35 7.42
C LYS A 61 -2.78 15.61 7.12
N LEU A 62 -1.64 16.21 7.43
CA LEU A 62 -0.30 15.59 7.32
C LEU A 62 -0.17 14.36 8.21
N GLU A 63 -0.55 14.48 9.47
CA GLU A 63 -0.49 13.38 10.45
C GLU A 63 -1.31 12.18 9.98
N VAL A 64 -2.55 12.41 9.55
CA VAL A 64 -3.43 11.34 9.02
C VAL A 64 -2.77 10.63 7.83
N ILE A 65 -2.18 11.38 6.89
CA ILE A 65 -1.52 10.81 5.71
C ILE A 65 -0.25 10.05 6.08
N ALA A 66 0.55 10.58 7.02
CA ALA A 66 1.74 9.90 7.52
C ALA A 66 1.37 8.56 8.18
N LEU A 67 0.32 8.53 9.01
CA LEU A 67 -0.19 7.31 9.62
C LEU A 67 -0.71 6.30 8.58
N GLN A 68 -1.49 6.77 7.60
CA GLN A 68 -1.97 5.92 6.50
C GLN A 68 -0.82 5.33 5.70
N ARG A 69 0.21 6.13 5.41
CA ARG A 69 1.40 5.68 4.69
C ARG A 69 2.21 4.67 5.50
N LYS A 70 2.41 4.92 6.80
CA LYS A 70 3.06 3.97 7.73
C LYS A 70 2.33 2.63 7.73
N LYS A 71 0.99 2.63 7.85
CA LYS A 71 0.17 1.42 7.75
C LYS A 71 0.35 0.70 6.42
N GLY A 72 0.36 1.45 5.31
CA GLY A 72 0.59 0.88 3.98
C GLY A 72 1.99 0.27 3.81
N LEU A 73 3.04 0.87 4.38
CA LEU A 73 4.40 0.34 4.37
C LEU A 73 4.52 -0.95 5.19
N LEU A 74 3.85 -1.02 6.34
CA LEU A 74 3.77 -2.26 7.13
C LEU A 74 3.08 -3.37 6.35
N LEU A 75 1.98 -3.07 5.66
CA LEU A 75 1.29 -4.03 4.80
C LEU A 75 2.18 -4.48 3.63
N LYS A 76 2.94 -3.57 3.02
CA LYS A 76 3.93 -3.89 1.97
C LYS A 76 4.94 -4.91 2.50
N LYS A 77 5.52 -4.66 3.67
CA LYS A 77 6.50 -5.57 4.29
C LYS A 77 5.90 -6.95 4.57
N LYS A 78 4.64 -7.03 5.03
CA LYS A 78 3.92 -8.30 5.21
C LYS A 78 3.72 -9.05 3.89
N LEU A 79 3.37 -8.34 2.82
CA LEU A 79 3.19 -8.95 1.49
C LEU A 79 4.52 -9.42 0.88
N GLU A 80 5.63 -8.74 1.15
CA GLU A 80 6.98 -9.15 0.73
C GLU A 80 7.44 -10.42 1.46
N LYS A 81 7.25 -10.50 2.78
CA LYS A 81 7.54 -11.72 3.56
C LYS A 81 6.74 -12.92 3.05
N ALA A 82 5.43 -12.75 2.88
CA ALA A 82 4.55 -13.78 2.32
C ALA A 82 4.86 -14.17 0.87
N ARG A 83 5.70 -13.39 0.16
CA ARG A 83 6.19 -13.72 -1.18
C ARG A 83 7.49 -14.51 -1.14
N ASN A 84 8.34 -14.23 -0.16
CA ASN A 84 9.69 -14.78 -0.06
C ASN A 84 9.77 -16.07 0.77
N GLY A 85 8.69 -16.46 1.46
CA GLY A 85 8.57 -17.79 2.06
C GLY A 85 9.14 -17.93 3.47
N ASP A 86 9.14 -16.85 4.27
CA ASP A 86 9.32 -16.90 5.73
C ASP A 86 7.98 -17.11 6.45
#